data_AF-A0A377FQZ0-F1
#
_entry.id   AF-A0A377FQZ0-F1
#
_cell.length_a   1.000
_cell.length_b   1.000
_cell.length_c   1.000
_cell.angle_alpha   90.00
_cell.angle_beta   90.00
_cell.angle_gamma   90.00
#
_symmetry.space_group_name_H-M   'P 1'
#
loop_
_entity.id
_entity.type
_entity.pdbx_description
1 polymer ?
#
loop_
_entity_poly.entity_id
_entity_poly.type
_entity_poly.pdbx_seq_one_letter_code
_entity_poly.pdbx_strand_id
1 'polypeptide(L)'
;MTRLQLWVTGAAAVIITALLFTLERIAAYTRWHALVATGVWPEEPTVMDLLAQNWFIPLFGFTAIICFFMAGNSVKATTMKTGTTDL
;
A
#
# COMPACT_ATOMS: atom_id res chain seq x y z
N MET A 1 -17.18 -9.74 -6.07
CA MET A 1 -15.79 -10.19 -5.86
C MET A 1 -15.78 -11.31 -4.84
N THR A 2 -15.06 -12.40 -5.09
CA THR A 2 -14.88 -13.49 -4.12
C THR A 2 -13.81 -13.09 -3.08
N ARG A 3 -13.81 -13.74 -1.91
CA ARG A 3 -12.81 -13.47 -0.85
C ARG A 3 -11.38 -13.66 -1.35
N LEU A 4 -11.15 -14.70 -2.16
CA LEU A 4 -9.86 -14.94 -2.81
C LEU A 4 -9.44 -13.77 -3.71
N GLN A 5 -10.38 -13.20 -4.49
CA GLN A 5 -10.09 -12.03 -5.33
C GLN A 5 -9.68 -10.82 -4.48
N LEU A 6 -10.32 -10.57 -3.32
CA LEU A 6 -9.93 -9.47 -2.44
C LEU A 6 -8.52 -9.66 -1.85
N TRP A 7 -8.16 -10.88 -1.46
CA TRP A 7 -6.81 -11.21 -0.98
C TRP A 7 -5.76 -11.04 -2.09
N VAL A 8 -6.04 -11.54 -3.29
CA VAL A 8 -5.14 -11.43 -4.44
C VAL A 8 -4.95 -9.97 -4.87
N THR A 9 -6.03 -9.19 -4.95
CA THR A 9 -5.97 -7.76 -5.26
C THR A 9 -5.23 -6.98 -4.18
N GLY A 10 -5.47 -7.28 -2.89
CA GLY A 10 -4.74 -6.68 -1.78
C GLY A 10 -3.24 -6.98 -1.85
N ALA A 11 -2.86 -8.24 -2.08
CA ALA A 11 -1.47 -8.64 -2.24
C ALA A 11 -0.80 -7.97 -3.45
N ALA A 12 -1.49 -7.91 -4.60
CA ALA A 12 -1.00 -7.22 -5.78
C ALA A 12 -0.79 -5.72 -5.50
N ALA A 13 -1.72 -5.07 -4.81
CA ALA A 13 -1.58 -3.66 -4.43
C ALA A 13 -0.39 -3.41 -3.48
N VAL A 14 -0.10 -4.32 -2.54
CA VAL A 14 1.12 -4.24 -1.70
C VAL A 14 2.38 -4.34 -2.56
N ILE A 15 2.44 -5.32 -3.47
CA ILE A 15 3.61 -5.52 -4.34
C ILE A 15 3.84 -4.27 -5.20
N ILE A 16 2.79 -3.73 -5.83
CA ILE A 16 2.87 -2.51 -6.64
C ILE A 16 3.36 -1.34 -5.79
N THR A 17 2.84 -1.17 -4.57
CA THR A 17 3.29 -0.12 -3.65
C THR A 17 4.76 -0.25 -3.32
N ALA A 18 5.23 -1.46 -2.99
CA ALA A 18 6.63 -1.72 -2.65
C ALA A 18 7.57 -1.46 -3.84
N LEU A 19 7.15 -1.84 -5.06
CA LEU A 19 7.91 -1.58 -6.28
C LEU A 19 8.01 -0.08 -6.57
N LEU A 20 6.89 0.64 -6.53
CA LEU A 20 6.86 2.08 -6.76
C LEU A 20 7.72 2.82 -5.72
N PHE A 21 7.58 2.47 -4.45
CA PHE A 21 8.38 3.05 -3.38
C PHE A 21 9.89 2.83 -3.58
N THR A 22 10.27 1.61 -3.97
CA THR A 22 11.68 1.27 -4.20
C THR A 22 12.27 2.03 -5.39
N LEU A 23 11.52 2.10 -6.50
CA LEU A 23 11.95 2.82 -7.70
C LEU A 23 12.11 4.33 -7.45
N GLU A 24 11.13 4.94 -6.79
CA GLU A 24 11.21 6.36 -6.41
C GLU A 24 12.38 6.62 -5.47
N ARG A 25 12.63 5.71 -4.51
CA ARG A 25 13.78 5.82 -3.61
C ARG A 25 15.10 5.81 -4.36
N ILE A 26 15.28 4.89 -5.30
CA ILE A 26 16.50 4.84 -6.13
C ILE A 26 16.63 6.10 -6.99
N ALA A 27 15.54 6.58 -7.60
CA ALA A 27 15.54 7.82 -8.39
C ALA A 27 15.91 9.05 -7.55
N ALA A 28 15.39 9.14 -6.32
CA ALA A 28 15.70 10.23 -5.41
C ALA A 28 17.17 10.20 -4.96
N TYR A 29 17.71 9.04 -4.58
CA TYR A 29 19.11 8.90 -4.18
C TYR A 29 20.07 9.15 -5.34
N THR A 30 19.75 8.69 -6.55
CA THR A 30 20.59 8.95 -7.73
C THR A 30 20.63 10.44 -8.06
N ARG A 31 19.48 11.14 -7.98
CA ARG A 31 19.43 12.60 -8.14
C ARG A 31 20.20 13.32 -7.04
N TRP A 32 20.06 12.90 -5.79
CA TRP A 32 20.80 13.47 -4.65
C TRP A 32 22.31 13.32 -4.85
N HIS A 33 22.78 12.12 -5.19
CA HIS A 33 24.20 11.88 -5.49
C HIS A 33 24.71 12.72 -6.68
N ALA A 34 23.90 12.90 -7.72
CA ALA A 34 24.27 13.75 -8.85
C ALA A 34 24.44 15.22 -8.44
N LEU A 35 23.54 15.74 -7.59
CA LEU A 35 23.64 17.11 -7.06
C LEU A 35 24.87 17.29 -6.17
N VAL A 36 25.15 16.30 -5.31
CA VAL A 36 26.37 16.26 -4.49
C VAL A 36 27.63 16.29 -5.35
N ALA A 37 27.66 15.55 -6.46
CA ALA A 37 28.78 15.58 -7.40
C ALA A 37 28.97 16.93 -8.10
N THR A 38 27.90 17.73 -8.23
CA THR A 38 27.97 19.11 -8.76
C THR A 38 28.36 20.16 -7.73
N GLY A 39 28.63 19.75 -6.47
CA GLY A 39 29.02 20.65 -5.38
C GLY A 39 27.84 21.26 -4.63
N VAL A 40 26.61 20.82 -4.90
CA VAL A 40 25.40 21.22 -4.16
C VAL A 40 25.13 20.15 -3.11
N TRP A 41 24.86 20.55 -1.86
CA TRP A 41 24.64 19.63 -0.74
C TRP A 41 23.19 19.70 -0.26
N PRO A 42 22.22 19.20 -1.05
CA PRO A 42 20.83 19.17 -0.62
C PRO A 42 20.63 18.18 0.54
N GLU A 43 19.55 18.37 1.30
CA GLU A 43 19.15 17.42 2.33
C GLU A 43 18.88 16.03 1.74
N GLU A 44 19.11 14.99 2.54
CA GLU A 44 18.87 13.61 2.12
C GLU A 44 17.37 13.40 1.87
N PRO A 45 16.97 12.77 0.75
CA PRO A 45 15.56 12.56 0.44
C PRO A 45 14.85 11.77 1.55
N THR A 46 13.83 12.37 2.15
CA THR A 46 13.07 11.74 3.22
C THR A 46 11.94 10.88 2.67
N VAL A 47 11.51 9.89 3.45
CA VAL A 47 10.36 9.04 3.09
C VAL A 47 9.11 9.87 2.80
N MET A 48 8.90 11.00 3.48
CA MET A 48 7.75 11.86 3.22
C MET A 48 7.85 12.59 1.88
N ASP A 49 9.05 13.00 1.45
CA ASP A 49 9.25 13.59 0.12
C ASP A 49 8.89 12.59 -0.98
N LEU A 50 9.29 11.34 -0.79
CA LEU A 50 8.98 10.22 -1.68
C LEU A 50 7.47 9.98 -1.82
N LEU A 51 6.74 10.01 -0.70
CA LEU A 51 5.28 9.86 -0.70
C LEU A 51 4.56 11.08 -1.28
N ALA A 52 5.09 12.28 -1.08
CA ALA A 52 4.53 13.53 -1.62
C ALA A 52 4.79 13.67 -3.12
N GLN A 53 5.94 13.21 -3.60
CA GLN A 53 6.33 13.26 -5.01
C GLN A 53 5.54 12.25 -5.85
N ASN A 54 5.23 11.07 -5.29
CA ASN A 54 4.44 10.05 -5.98
C ASN A 54 3.25 9.57 -5.15
N TRP A 55 2.10 10.22 -5.39
CA TRP A 55 0.81 9.90 -4.75
C TRP A 55 0.27 8.50 -5.05
N PHE A 56 0.79 7.78 -6.07
CA PHE A 56 0.39 6.41 -6.34
C PHE A 56 0.87 5.45 -5.23
N ILE A 57 2.00 5.72 -4.57
CA ILE A 57 2.50 4.91 -3.45
C ILE A 57 1.48 4.85 -2.31
N PRO A 58 1.05 5.98 -1.71
CA PRO A 58 0.03 5.93 -0.66
C PRO A 58 -1.33 5.46 -1.18
N LEU A 59 -1.68 5.71 -2.45
CA LEU A 59 -2.94 5.25 -3.04
C LEU A 59 -3.04 3.72 -3.08
N PHE A 60 -2.01 3.04 -3.62
CA PHE A 60 -2.00 1.58 -3.69
C PHE A 60 -1.84 0.96 -2.30
N GLY A 61 -1.05 1.60 -1.42
CA GLY A 61 -0.92 1.15 -0.02
C GLY A 61 -2.26 1.20 0.72
N PHE A 62 -3.00 2.31 0.57
CA PHE A 62 -4.34 2.46 1.16
C PHE A 62 -5.35 1.49 0.56
N THR A 63 -5.29 1.28 -0.75
CA THR A 63 -6.14 0.29 -1.45
C THR A 63 -5.89 -1.12 -0.91
N ALA A 64 -4.62 -1.49 -0.70
CA ALA A 64 -4.27 -2.78 -0.10
C ALA A 64 -4.88 -2.95 1.29
N ILE A 65 -4.76 -1.91 2.14
CA ILE A 65 -5.35 -1.90 3.49
C ILE A 65 -6.86 -2.15 3.41
N ILE A 66 -7.60 -1.41 2.56
CA ILE A 66 -9.05 -1.60 2.39
C ILE A 66 -9.37 -3.02 1.92
N CYS A 67 -8.64 -3.55 0.93
CA CYS A 67 -8.87 -4.89 0.41
C CYS A 67 -8.68 -5.96 1.50
N PHE A 68 -7.64 -5.84 2.35
CA PHE A 68 -7.43 -6.77 3.45
C PHE A 68 -8.49 -6.64 4.55
N PHE A 69 -8.92 -5.42 4.89
CA PHE A 69 -10.01 -5.22 5.86
C PHE A 69 -11.33 -5.80 5.35
N MET A 70 -11.69 -5.60 4.07
CA MET A 70 -12.89 -6.19 3.47
C MET A 70 -12.80 -7.72 3.41
N ALA A 71 -11.63 -8.26 3.07
CA ALA A 71 -11.39 -9.70 3.06
C ALA A 71 -11.49 -10.30 4.47
N GLY A 72 -11.02 -9.59 5.51
CA GLY A 72 -11.09 -9.98 6.92
C GLY A 72 -12.49 -9.86 7.54
N ASN A 73 -13.21 -8.76 7.29
CA ASN A 73 -14.56 -8.56 7.85
C ASN A 73 -15.61 -9.53 7.30
N SER A 74 -15.40 -10.08 6.10
CA SER A 74 -16.25 -11.17 5.56
C SER A 74 -16.23 -12.46 6.40
N VAL A 75 -15.35 -12.57 7.41
CA VAL A 75 -15.30 -13.68 8.37
C VAL A 75 -16.37 -13.57 9.46
N LYS A 76 -16.85 -12.37 9.79
CA LYS A 76 -17.76 -12.15 10.93
C LYS A 76 -19.24 -12.38 10.62
N ALA A 77 -19.63 -12.53 9.36
CA ALA A 77 -21.03 -12.62 8.96
C ALA A 77 -21.64 -14.05 9.00
N THR A 78 -20.88 -15.09 9.36
CA THR A 78 -21.35 -16.48 9.29
C THR A 78 -21.77 -17.09 10.65
N THR A 79 -21.68 -16.35 11.76
CA THR A 79 -22.09 -16.86 13.10
C THR A 79 -23.29 -16.08 13.64
N MET A 80 -24.42 -16.13 12.95
CA MET A 80 -25.73 -15.87 13.58
C MET A 80 -26.85 -16.60 12.82
N LYS A 81 -26.86 -17.92 12.93
CA LYS A 81 -28.08 -18.72 12.81
C LYS A 81 -27.92 -19.90 13.74
N THR A 82 -28.59 -19.86 14.90
CA THR A 82 -29.34 -20.96 15.51
C THR A 82 -29.94 -20.41 16.81
N GLY A 83 -31.22 -20.03 16.74
CA GLY A 83 -32.02 -19.57 17.86
C GLY A 83 -33.48 -19.76 17.47
N THR A 84 -33.88 -21.02 17.44
CA THR A 84 -35.24 -21.59 17.43
C THR A 84 -36.39 -20.58 17.53
N THR A 85 -37.11 -20.40 16.43
CA THR A 85 -38.55 -20.10 16.45
C THR A 85 -39.28 -21.42 16.70
N ASP A 86 -39.86 -21.60 17.88
CA ASP A 86 -40.94 -22.56 18.08
C ASP A 86 -41.95 -21.92 19.05
N LEU A 87 -43.15 -21.66 18.51
CA LEU A 87 -44.41 -21.42 19.21
C LEU A 87 -45.10 -22.76 19.41
#